data_AF-A0A953WKP0-F1
#
_entry.id   AF-A0A953WKP0-F1
#
_cell.length_a   1.000
_cell.length_b   1.000
_cell.length_c   1.000
_cell.angle_alpha   90.00
_cell.angle_beta   90.00
_cell.angle_gamma   90.00
#
_symmetry.space_group_name_H-M   'P 1'
#
loop_
_entity.id
_entity.type
_entity.pdbx_description
1 polymer ?
#
loop_
_entity_poly.entity_id
_entity_poly.type
_entity_poly.pdbx_seq_one_letter_code
_entity_poly.pdbx_strand_id
1 'polypeptide(L)'
;MRKFIFAASALAAGLALAAPAYAQRPEPGTGPVAAACQQDIEKLCANATHERGAARDCLEKNKAKVSAACAQALNTTGGGRRR
;
A
#
# COMPACT_ATOMS: atom_id res chain seq x y z
N MET A 1 61.56 3.51 -12.58
CA MET A 1 62.23 2.65 -11.58
C MET A 1 61.16 1.89 -10.80
N ARG A 2 61.15 0.56 -10.91
CA ARG A 2 60.23 -0.37 -10.23
C ARG A 2 60.68 -0.58 -8.78
N LYS A 3 59.73 -0.53 -7.84
CA LYS A 3 59.78 -1.14 -6.48
C LYS A 3 58.30 -1.30 -6.06
N PHE A 4 57.64 -2.44 -6.30
CA PHE A 4 57.60 -3.68 -5.51
C PHE A 4 57.33 -3.48 -4.02
N ILE A 5 56.30 -4.22 -3.52
CA ILE A 5 56.01 -4.74 -2.17
C ILE A 5 54.49 -4.56 -1.91
N PHE A 6 53.67 -5.55 -2.27
CA PHE A 6 53.24 -6.73 -1.48
C PHE A 6 52.24 -6.43 -0.34
N ALA A 7 51.00 -6.89 -0.58
CA ALA A 7 49.92 -7.38 0.30
C ALA A 7 50.00 -7.16 1.83
N ALA A 8 48.88 -6.68 2.41
CA ALA A 8 48.25 -7.13 3.67
C ALA A 8 47.13 -6.12 4.02
N SER A 9 45.87 -6.40 3.72
CA SER A 9 44.88 -6.97 4.66
C SER A 9 44.54 -6.08 5.87
N ALA A 10 43.23 -5.80 5.98
CA ALA A 10 42.41 -5.79 7.19
C ALA A 10 41.90 -4.44 7.76
N LEU A 11 40.58 -4.28 7.56
CA LEU A 11 39.55 -3.92 8.54
C LEU A 11 39.33 -2.45 9.00
N ALA A 12 38.02 -2.17 9.09
CA ALA A 12 37.30 -1.19 9.92
C ALA A 12 37.13 0.22 9.33
N ALA A 13 35.93 0.82 9.30
CA ALA A 13 34.60 0.39 9.70
C ALA A 13 33.58 1.28 8.96
N GLY A 14 32.62 0.67 8.27
CA GLY A 14 31.45 1.37 7.78
C GLY A 14 30.48 1.63 8.93
N LEU A 15 30.12 2.89 9.16
CA LEU A 15 28.87 3.26 9.82
C LEU A 15 28.08 4.14 8.85
N ALA A 16 27.46 3.50 7.86
CA ALA A 16 26.28 4.06 7.24
C ALA A 16 25.14 3.91 8.26
N LEU A 17 24.71 5.01 8.86
CA LEU A 17 23.49 5.08 9.66
C LEU A 17 22.32 4.70 8.74
N ALA A 18 21.93 3.42 8.77
CA ALA A 18 20.71 2.95 8.13
C ALA A 18 19.53 3.55 8.90
N ALA A 19 19.07 4.73 8.47
CA ALA A 19 17.74 5.21 8.83
C ALA A 19 16.73 4.16 8.33
N PRO A 20 15.87 3.60 9.18
CA PRO A 20 14.89 2.65 8.70
C PRO A 20 13.92 3.43 7.84
N ALA A 21 13.71 2.96 6.61
CA ALA A 21 12.71 3.51 5.70
C ALA A 21 11.30 3.20 6.22
N TYR A 22 10.85 3.90 7.27
CA TYR A 22 9.47 3.88 7.76
C TYR A 22 8.60 4.80 6.91
N ALA A 23 8.56 4.61 5.59
CA ALA A 23 7.77 5.50 4.71
C ALA A 23 6.87 4.75 3.72
N GLN A 24 6.71 3.44 3.88
CA GLN A 24 5.87 2.63 3.00
C GLN A 24 5.01 1.66 3.81
N ARG A 25 4.40 2.13 4.91
CA ARG A 25 3.24 1.41 5.43
C ARG A 25 2.04 1.95 4.65
N PRO A 26 1.33 1.13 3.86
CA PRO A 26 0.06 1.55 3.30
C PRO A 26 -0.78 2.08 4.45
N GLU A 27 -1.19 3.34 4.36
CA GLU A 27 -2.08 3.95 5.35
C GLU A 27 -3.28 3.01 5.57
N PRO A 28 -3.66 2.71 6.83
CA PRO A 28 -4.83 1.90 7.11
C PRO A 28 -6.05 2.53 6.44
N GLY A 29 -6.63 1.86 5.45
CA GLY A 29 -7.81 2.33 4.73
C GLY A 29 -7.59 2.63 3.24
N THR A 30 -6.35 2.70 2.77
CA THR A 30 -6.05 3.06 1.36
C THR A 30 -5.79 1.84 0.48
N GLY A 31 -6.72 0.88 0.50
CA GLY A 31 -6.65 -0.27 -0.41
C GLY A 31 -6.85 0.14 -1.87
N PRO A 32 -6.42 -0.65 -2.87
CA PRO A 32 -6.60 -0.34 -4.29
C PRO A 32 -8.08 -0.12 -4.66
N VAL A 33 -9.01 -0.80 -3.98
CA VAL A 33 -10.45 -0.55 -4.10
C VAL A 33 -10.83 0.83 -3.57
N ALA A 34 -10.33 1.24 -2.40
CA ALA A 34 -10.64 2.55 -1.83
C ALA A 34 -10.14 3.69 -2.73
N ALA A 35 -8.97 3.54 -3.34
CA ALA A 35 -8.43 4.50 -4.30
C ALA A 35 -9.27 4.58 -5.58
N ALA A 36 -9.63 3.44 -6.17
CA ALA A 36 -10.44 3.40 -7.40
C ALA A 36 -11.89 3.83 -7.19
N CYS A 37 -12.42 3.66 -5.99
CA CYS A 37 -13.82 3.91 -5.65
C CYS A 37 -14.03 5.19 -4.82
N GLN A 38 -13.03 6.05 -4.64
CA GLN A 38 -13.11 7.18 -3.70
C GLN A 38 -14.36 8.05 -3.91
N GLN A 39 -14.63 8.45 -5.15
CA GLN A 39 -15.81 9.24 -5.53
C GLN A 39 -17.13 8.52 -5.23
N ASP A 40 -17.17 7.20 -5.42
CA ASP A 40 -18.34 6.38 -5.14
C ASP A 40 -18.52 6.19 -3.62
N ILE A 41 -17.42 6.10 -2.86
CA ILE A 41 -17.44 6.04 -1.40
C ILE A 41 -18.03 7.32 -0.83
N GLU A 42 -17.57 8.49 -1.32
CA GLU A 42 -18.08 9.80 -0.88
C GLU A 42 -19.57 9.98 -1.19
N LYS A 43 -20.05 9.46 -2.34
CA LYS A 43 -21.45 9.64 -2.78
C LYS A 43 -22.41 8.62 -2.19
N LEU A 44 -22.00 7.36 -2.09
CA LEU A 44 -22.87 6.23 -1.76
C LEU A 44 -22.63 5.68 -0.35
N CYS A 45 -21.42 5.90 0.19
CA CYS A 45 -20.92 5.25 1.40
C CYS A 45 -20.33 6.23 2.42
N ALA A 46 -20.71 7.52 2.39
CA ALA A 46 -20.20 8.53 3.33
C ALA A 46 -20.43 8.16 4.82
N ASN A 47 -21.47 7.36 5.09
CA ASN A 47 -21.80 6.87 6.43
C ASN A 47 -21.21 5.48 6.73
N ALA A 48 -20.35 4.93 5.86
CA ALA A 48 -19.67 3.68 6.14
C ALA A 48 -18.74 3.86 7.34
N THR A 49 -18.82 2.93 8.29
CA THR A 49 -17.95 2.95 9.46
C THR A 49 -16.48 2.81 9.04
N HIS A 50 -15.56 3.39 9.82
CA HIS A 50 -14.12 3.32 9.53
C HIS A 50 -13.50 1.93 9.79
N GLU A 51 -14.33 0.92 10.07
CA GLU A 51 -13.90 -0.47 10.26
C GLU A 51 -13.23 -1.01 9.00
N ARG A 52 -12.31 -1.96 9.19
CA ARG A 52 -11.60 -2.58 8.07
C ARG A 52 -12.58 -3.23 7.08
N GLY A 53 -12.69 -2.60 5.91
CA GLY A 53 -13.43 -3.07 4.75
C GLY A 53 -14.94 -2.81 4.76
N ALA A 54 -15.46 -2.04 5.73
CA ALA A 54 -16.84 -1.56 5.69
C ALA A 54 -17.14 -0.73 4.42
N ALA A 55 -16.17 0.06 3.96
CA ALA A 55 -16.26 0.77 2.68
C ALA A 55 -16.47 -0.20 1.50
N ARG A 56 -15.73 -1.32 1.48
CA ARG A 56 -15.91 -2.33 0.44
C ARG A 56 -17.29 -2.97 0.51
N ASP A 57 -17.76 -3.31 1.70
CA ASP A 57 -19.08 -3.95 1.87
C ASP A 57 -20.21 -3.01 1.41
N CYS A 58 -20.09 -1.71 1.66
CA CYS A 58 -21.02 -0.72 1.14
C CYS A 58 -20.97 -0.60 -0.40
N LEU A 59 -19.77 -0.60 -0.98
CA LEU A 59 -19.59 -0.56 -2.44
C LEU A 59 -20.15 -1.82 -3.12
N GLU A 60 -19.95 -3.01 -2.56
CA GLU A 60 -20.52 -4.27 -3.10
C GLU A 60 -22.06 -4.25 -3.04
N LYS A 61 -22.67 -3.70 -1.97
CA LYS A 61 -24.12 -3.50 -1.89
C LYS A 61 -24.65 -2.52 -2.95
N ASN A 62 -23.83 -1.56 -3.37
CA ASN A 62 -24.17 -0.56 -4.36
C ASN A 62 -23.51 -0.80 -5.72
N LYS A 63 -23.03 -2.01 -6.01
CA LYS A 63 -22.21 -2.31 -7.20
C LYS A 63 -22.87 -1.96 -8.54
N ALA A 64 -24.20 -1.91 -8.60
CA ALA A 64 -24.93 -1.47 -9.79
C ALA A 64 -24.93 0.07 -9.98
N LYS A 65 -24.56 0.83 -8.95
CA LYS A 65 -24.58 2.31 -8.90
C LYS A 65 -23.19 2.93 -8.90
N VAL A 66 -22.15 2.15 -8.61
CA VAL A 66 -20.76 2.64 -8.63
C VAL A 66 -20.29 2.88 -10.07
N SER A 67 -19.23 3.66 -10.23
CA SER A 67 -18.57 3.85 -11.51
C SER A 67 -18.03 2.54 -12.10
N ALA A 68 -17.88 2.48 -13.43
CA ALA A 68 -17.32 1.30 -14.11
C ALA A 68 -15.92 0.93 -13.60
N ALA A 69 -15.09 1.95 -13.30
CA ALA A 69 -13.76 1.76 -12.75
C ALA A 69 -13.81 1.11 -11.34
N CYS A 70 -14.72 1.57 -10.49
CA CYS A 70 -14.90 0.98 -9.17
C CYS A 70 -15.45 -0.46 -9.26
N ALA A 71 -16.43 -0.71 -10.13
CA ALA A 71 -16.95 -2.06 -10.35
C ALA A 71 -15.84 -3.02 -10.81
N GLN A 72 -14.98 -2.58 -11.73
CA GLN A 72 -13.82 -3.35 -12.17
C GLN A 72 -12.87 -3.62 -10.99
N ALA A 73 -12.53 -2.61 -10.19
CA ALA A 73 -11.66 -2.78 -9.02
C ALA A 73 -12.25 -3.76 -8.00
N LEU A 74 -13.56 -3.74 -7.75
CA LEU A 74 -14.22 -4.72 -6.88
C LEU A 74 -14.11 -6.15 -7.41
N ASN A 75 -14.21 -6.32 -8.74
CA ASN A 75 -14.12 -7.62 -9.39
C ASN A 75 -12.70 -8.18 -9.46
N THR A 76 -11.69 -7.33 -9.66
CA THR A 76 -10.30 -7.75 -9.83
C THR A 76 -9.52 -7.81 -8.52
N THR A 77 -10.04 -7.21 -7.45
CA THR A 77 -9.38 -7.18 -6.14
C THR A 77 -10.14 -8.03 -5.14
N GLY A 78 -9.47 -8.93 -4.41
CA GLY A 78 -10.06 -9.69 -3.29
C GLY A 78 -10.29 -8.85 -2.01
N GLY A 79 -11.11 -9.37 -1.08
CA GLY A 79 -11.66 -8.66 0.10
C GLY A 79 -10.67 -8.15 1.17
N GLY A 80 -9.36 -8.16 0.90
CA GLY A 80 -8.31 -7.88 1.87
C GLY A 80 -8.21 -8.97 2.96
N ARG A 81 -7.09 -9.03 3.68
CA ARG A 81 -6.94 -9.97 4.80
C ARG A 81 -7.84 -9.49 5.96
N ARG A 82 -9.08 -9.97 6.00
CA ARG A 82 -10.07 -9.78 7.08
C ARG A 82 -9.73 -10.64 8.32
N ARG A 83 -8.45 -10.72 8.70
CA ARG A 83 -8.03 -11.41 9.93
C ARG A 83 -8.08 -10.46 11.12
#